data_AF-A0A0A1UDY9-F1
#
_entry.id   AF-A0A0A1UDY9-F1
#
_cell.length_a   1.000
_cell.length_b   1.000
_cell.length_c   1.000
_cell.angle_alpha   90.00
_cell.angle_beta   90.00
_cell.angle_gamma   90.00
#
_symmetry.space_group_name_H-M   'P 1'
#
loop_
_entity.id
_entity.type
_entity.pdbx_description
1 polymer ?
#
loop_
_entity_poly.entity_id
_entity_poly.type
_entity_poly.pdbx_seq_one_letter_code
_entity_poly.pdbx_strand_id
1 'polypeptide(L)'
;LWIVVVGKRKELNVFFNSGKFVGKWRHSQFITWIVIFSIIHISLAISLIMGYGGLIMSGVYIVLFFFISTFLYFLHSSSFIKWNFKYLVVLLSVFLVSTVLCTLVLICLQPFVFLAINGEEKSFNVKVTPNQPIEPFTLTSPPWNCFNPEIISDIQLPQNLTVVMSKGLSTPIYVRGIVSGDIPTTVVNFKMKCSGLVHIHFDHITFKSCSSKPTETACLSNKCGWCGTTQTCGYCEDGGEFCTHDGAEGCGSL
;
A
#
# COMPACT_ATOMS: atom_id res chain seq x y z
N LEU A 1 0.88 32.20 9.18
CA LEU A 1 1.03 31.33 10.38
C LEU A 1 2.07 31.89 11.35
N TRP A 2 3.34 32.00 10.95
CA TRP A 2 4.45 32.46 11.80
C TRP A 2 4.30 33.88 12.36
N ILE A 3 3.72 34.81 11.60
CA ILE A 3 3.49 36.20 12.05
C ILE A 3 2.51 36.25 13.24
N VAL A 4 1.49 35.38 13.26
CA VAL A 4 0.51 35.31 14.36
C VAL A 4 1.14 34.69 15.61
N VAL A 5 1.96 33.64 15.43
CA VAL A 5 2.70 32.99 16.53
C VAL A 5 3.73 33.95 17.14
N VAL A 6 4.46 34.69 16.32
CA VAL A 6 5.42 35.72 16.77
C VAL A 6 4.70 36.88 17.46
N GLY A 7 3.61 37.37 16.86
CA GLY A 7 2.80 38.46 17.43
C GLY A 7 2.15 38.11 18.77
N LYS A 8 1.89 36.82 19.03
CA LYS A 8 1.28 36.32 20.26
C LYS A 8 2.27 35.63 21.21
N ARG A 9 3.58 35.76 20.95
CA ARG A 9 4.66 35.14 21.73
C ARG A 9 4.57 35.40 23.24
N LYS A 10 4.25 36.64 23.65
CA LYS A 10 4.12 36.99 25.07
C LYS A 10 2.94 36.27 25.74
N GLU A 11 1.81 36.14 25.05
CA GLU A 11 0.64 35.40 25.54
C GLU A 11 0.92 33.88 25.60
N LEU A 12 1.69 33.35 24.65
CA LEU A 12 2.18 31.96 24.65
C LEU A 12 3.20 31.68 25.76
N ASN A 13 4.07 32.63 26.09
CA ASN A 13 5.05 32.47 27.17
C ASN A 13 4.38 32.56 28.56
N VAL A 14 3.39 33.45 28.70
CA VAL A 14 2.51 33.50 29.88
C VAL A 14 1.66 32.23 29.98
N PHE A 15 1.24 31.62 28.86
CA PHE A 15 0.56 30.33 28.83
C PHE A 15 1.37 29.20 29.48
N PHE A 16 2.66 29.08 29.15
CA PHE A 16 3.53 28.05 29.73
C PHE A 16 3.91 28.33 31.19
N ASN A 17 4.12 29.61 31.57
CA ASN A 17 4.66 29.94 32.90
C ASN A 17 3.60 30.22 33.98
N SER A 18 2.42 30.72 33.64
CA SER A 18 1.45 31.21 34.64
C SER A 18 0.24 30.30 34.84
N GLY A 19 0.05 29.31 33.97
CA GLY A 19 -1.07 28.37 34.07
C GLY A 19 -2.45 29.03 34.13
N LYS A 20 -2.63 30.31 33.77
CA LYS A 20 -3.94 30.98 33.73
C LYS A 20 -4.18 31.53 32.33
N PHE A 21 -4.75 30.68 31.47
CA PHE A 21 -5.20 31.08 30.15
C PHE A 21 -6.50 31.87 30.30
N VAL A 22 -6.44 33.19 30.15
CA VAL A 22 -7.63 34.06 29.97
C VAL A 22 -7.76 34.45 28.50
N GLY A 23 -7.31 33.57 27.58
CA GLY A 23 -7.61 33.73 26.16
C GLY A 23 -9.00 33.16 25.89
N LYS A 24 -9.91 34.00 25.40
CA LYS A 24 -11.15 33.54 24.78
C LYS A 24 -10.93 33.60 23.27
N TRP A 25 -11.01 32.47 22.58
CA TRP A 25 -11.15 32.54 21.13
C TRP A 25 -12.52 33.13 20.81
N ARG A 26 -12.55 34.08 19.87
CA ARG A 26 -13.82 34.47 19.28
C ARG A 26 -14.36 33.28 18.49
N HIS A 27 -15.69 33.11 18.45
CA HIS A 27 -16.33 32.01 17.72
C HIS A 27 -15.83 31.89 16.26
N SER A 28 -15.59 33.02 15.60
CA SER A 28 -15.03 33.05 14.24
C SER A 28 -13.64 32.41 14.16
N GLN A 29 -12.75 32.70 15.11
CA GLN A 29 -11.39 32.13 15.12
C GLN A 29 -11.41 30.61 15.31
N PHE A 30 -12.30 30.11 16.17
CA PHE A 30 -12.47 28.68 16.40
C PHE A 30 -12.91 27.95 15.12
N ILE A 31 -13.94 28.47 14.45
CA ILE A 31 -14.44 27.90 13.19
C ILE A 31 -13.37 27.96 12.11
N THR A 32 -12.68 29.09 11.94
CA THR A 32 -11.62 29.24 10.94
C THR A 32 -10.49 28.23 11.12
N TRP A 33 -10.00 28.03 12.34
CA TRP A 33 -8.90 27.08 12.59
C TRP A 33 -9.31 25.64 12.31
N ILE A 34 -10.50 25.24 12.73
CA ILE A 34 -11.05 23.93 12.43
C ILE A 34 -11.11 23.70 10.92
N VAL A 35 -11.67 24.64 10.17
CA VAL A 35 -11.79 24.52 8.70
C VAL A 35 -10.41 24.37 8.06
N ILE A 36 -9.42 25.17 8.49
CA ILE A 36 -8.05 25.08 7.99
C ILE A 36 -7.45 23.70 8.30
N PHE A 37 -7.56 23.22 9.54
CA PHE A 37 -7.02 21.89 9.91
C PHE A 37 -7.71 20.76 9.15
N SER A 38 -9.03 20.82 8.98
CA SER A 38 -9.79 19.85 8.20
C SER A 38 -9.30 19.81 6.76
N ILE A 39 -9.17 20.96 6.09
CA ILE A 39 -8.70 21.04 4.70
C ILE A 39 -7.30 20.44 4.57
N ILE A 40 -6.37 20.83 5.45
CA ILE A 40 -5.00 20.30 5.44
C ILE A 40 -5.01 18.77 5.61
N HIS A 41 -5.78 18.27 6.56
CA HIS A 41 -5.85 16.84 6.85
C HIS A 41 -6.49 16.04 5.71
N ILE A 42 -7.56 16.55 5.12
CA ILE A 42 -8.23 15.93 3.96
C ILE A 42 -7.29 15.91 2.75
N SER A 43 -6.62 17.03 2.45
CA SER A 43 -5.64 17.07 1.36
C SER A 43 -4.54 16.03 1.57
N LEU A 44 -4.04 15.90 2.80
CA LEU A 44 -3.03 14.91 3.15
C LEU A 44 -3.56 13.47 3.00
N ALA A 45 -4.79 13.20 3.43
CA ALA A 45 -5.43 11.89 3.29
C ALA A 45 -5.62 11.50 1.80
N ILE A 46 -6.13 12.41 0.96
CA ILE A 46 -6.31 12.15 -0.48
C ILE A 46 -4.97 11.92 -1.18
N SER A 47 -3.91 12.62 -0.78
CA SER A 47 -2.59 12.47 -1.41
C SER A 47 -1.85 11.21 -0.99
N LEU A 48 -2.07 10.68 0.22
CA LEU A 48 -1.26 9.59 0.78
C LEU A 48 -2.00 8.25 0.87
N ILE A 49 -3.32 8.24 1.00
CA ILE A 49 -4.13 7.01 0.96
C ILE A 49 -4.49 6.75 -0.50
N MET A 50 -3.99 5.64 -1.04
CA MET A 50 -4.05 5.38 -2.48
C MET A 50 -5.43 4.86 -2.92
N GLY A 51 -5.76 5.13 -4.18
CA GLY A 51 -6.98 4.66 -4.83
C GLY A 51 -8.26 5.28 -4.30
N TYR A 52 -9.35 4.51 -4.32
CA TYR A 52 -10.66 4.97 -3.83
C TYR A 52 -10.68 5.13 -2.30
N GLY A 53 -9.78 4.45 -1.58
CA GLY A 53 -9.64 4.58 -0.13
C GLY A 53 -9.41 6.02 0.32
N GLY A 54 -8.60 6.79 -0.42
CA GLY A 54 -8.37 8.21 -0.10
C GLY A 54 -9.62 9.06 -0.18
N LEU A 55 -10.53 8.79 -1.13
CA LEU A 55 -11.81 9.50 -1.26
C LEU A 55 -12.76 9.11 -0.13
N ILE A 56 -12.89 7.82 0.15
CA ILE A 56 -13.76 7.29 1.21
C ILE A 56 -13.34 7.84 2.58
N MET A 57 -12.05 7.72 2.92
CA MET A 57 -11.52 8.19 4.20
C MET A 57 -11.62 9.70 4.34
N SER A 58 -11.47 10.45 3.25
CA SER A 58 -11.69 11.90 3.26
C SER A 58 -13.14 12.26 3.58
N GLY A 59 -14.10 11.53 3.02
CA GLY A 59 -15.51 11.67 3.39
C GLY A 59 -15.75 11.40 4.87
N VAL A 60 -15.18 10.30 5.40
CA VAL A 60 -15.28 9.96 6.83
C VAL A 60 -14.68 11.06 7.71
N TYR A 61 -13.51 11.59 7.35
CA TYR A 61 -12.88 12.68 8.09
C TYR A 61 -13.73 13.95 8.06
N ILE A 62 -14.32 14.34 6.93
CA ILE A 62 -15.21 15.51 6.86
C ILE A 62 -16.34 15.39 7.90
N VAL A 63 -17.00 14.23 7.96
CA VAL A 63 -18.09 13.98 8.92
C VAL A 63 -17.60 14.04 10.37
N LEU A 64 -16.46 13.40 10.67
CA LEU A 64 -15.86 13.41 12.01
C LEU A 64 -15.45 14.83 12.45
N PHE A 65 -14.81 15.59 11.57
CA PHE A 65 -14.45 16.98 11.84
C PHE A 65 -15.69 17.84 12.07
N PHE A 66 -16.77 17.66 11.31
CA PHE A 66 -18.02 18.37 11.54
C PHE A 66 -18.64 18.03 12.91
N PHE A 67 -18.68 16.74 13.24
CA PHE A 67 -19.26 16.26 14.49
C PHE A 67 -18.49 16.78 15.71
N ILE A 68 -17.15 16.64 15.72
CA ILE A 68 -16.34 17.10 16.83
C ILE A 68 -16.39 18.63 16.97
N SER A 69 -16.44 19.36 15.86
CA SER A 69 -16.53 20.83 15.87
C SER A 69 -17.83 21.31 16.48
N THR A 70 -18.95 20.66 16.12
CA THR A 70 -20.26 20.96 16.67
C THR A 70 -20.32 20.64 18.16
N PHE A 71 -19.76 19.50 18.56
CA PHE A 71 -19.67 19.10 19.96
C PHE A 71 -18.84 20.08 20.79
N LEU A 72 -17.64 20.44 20.32
CA LEU A 72 -16.78 21.42 20.99
C LEU A 72 -17.41 22.82 21.05
N TYR A 73 -18.11 23.23 20.00
CA TYR A 73 -18.86 24.48 19.98
C TYR A 73 -19.97 24.48 21.03
N PHE A 74 -20.72 23.38 21.15
CA PHE A 74 -21.77 23.24 22.16
C PHE A 74 -21.20 23.31 23.58
N LEU A 75 -20.09 22.61 23.86
CA LEU A 75 -19.40 22.67 25.15
C LEU A 75 -18.90 24.08 25.49
N HIS A 76 -18.43 24.84 24.49
CA HIS A 76 -17.97 26.21 24.68
C HIS A 76 -19.14 27.20 24.88
N SER A 77 -20.25 27.01 24.19
CA SER A 77 -21.39 27.93 24.16
C SER A 77 -22.43 27.65 25.25
N SER A 78 -22.43 26.45 25.83
CA SER A 78 -23.38 26.06 26.88
C SER A 78 -23.12 26.85 28.17
N SER A 79 -24.07 27.70 28.55
CA SER A 79 -24.03 28.46 29.80
C SER A 79 -24.14 27.58 31.05
N PHE A 80 -24.72 26.38 30.91
CA PHE A 80 -24.88 25.39 31.98
C PHE A 80 -23.58 24.68 32.33
N ILE A 81 -22.68 24.52 31.36
CA ILE A 81 -21.41 23.84 31.51
C ILE A 81 -20.32 24.91 31.55
N LYS A 82 -19.83 25.28 32.73
CA LYS A 82 -18.69 26.21 32.87
C LYS A 82 -17.37 25.55 32.42
N TRP A 83 -17.29 25.19 31.14
CA TRP A 83 -16.18 24.45 30.57
C TRP A 83 -14.96 25.35 30.43
N ASN A 84 -13.82 24.92 30.96
CA ASN A 84 -12.59 25.69 30.87
C ASN A 84 -12.02 25.59 29.45
N PHE A 85 -11.70 26.73 28.84
CA PHE A 85 -11.11 26.82 27.50
C PHE A 85 -9.86 25.93 27.33
N LYS A 86 -9.06 25.74 28.38
CA LYS A 86 -7.90 24.84 28.32
C LYS A 86 -8.27 23.40 27.99
N TYR A 87 -9.35 22.87 28.57
CA TYR A 87 -9.80 21.51 28.31
C TYR A 87 -10.30 21.36 26.87
N LEU A 88 -10.89 22.40 26.30
CA LEU A 88 -11.28 22.43 24.89
C LEU A 88 -10.05 22.34 23.97
N VAL A 89 -9.00 23.11 24.25
CA VAL A 89 -7.74 23.05 23.50
C VAL A 89 -7.11 21.66 23.61
N VAL A 90 -7.03 21.10 24.82
CA VAL A 90 -6.49 19.75 25.04
C VAL A 90 -7.29 18.71 24.25
N LEU A 91 -8.62 18.76 24.30
CA LEU A 91 -9.48 17.81 23.59
C LEU A 91 -9.30 17.91 22.06
N LEU A 92 -9.23 19.14 21.52
CA LEU A 92 -8.96 19.37 20.10
C LEU A 92 -7.58 18.85 19.70
N SER A 93 -6.55 19.10 20.51
CA SER A 93 -5.19 18.61 20.25
C SER A 93 -5.13 17.09 20.26
N VAL A 94 -5.74 16.43 21.25
CA VAL A 94 -5.81 14.96 21.32
C VAL A 94 -6.51 14.39 20.10
N PHE A 95 -7.65 14.98 19.70
CA PHE A 95 -8.37 14.57 18.50
C PHE A 95 -7.49 14.68 17.24
N LEU A 96 -6.82 15.81 17.03
CA LEU A 96 -5.95 16.03 15.87
C LEU A 96 -4.76 15.05 15.83
N VAL A 97 -4.15 14.76 16.99
CA VAL A 97 -3.06 13.78 17.08
C VAL A 97 -3.57 12.39 16.74
N SER A 98 -4.73 11.99 17.27
CA SER A 98 -5.33 10.69 17.00
C SER A 98 -5.69 10.52 15.51
N THR A 99 -6.25 11.54 14.86
CA THR A 99 -6.57 11.45 13.43
C THR A 99 -5.32 11.29 12.59
N VAL A 100 -4.25 12.05 12.88
CA VAL A 100 -2.95 11.90 12.20
C VAL A 100 -2.36 10.51 12.38
N LEU A 101 -2.38 9.96 13.60
CA LEU A 101 -1.91 8.59 13.85
C LEU A 101 -2.70 7.56 13.05
N CYS A 102 -4.04 7.67 13.02
CA CYS A 102 -4.88 6.81 12.20
C CYS A 102 -4.53 6.93 10.70
N THR A 103 -4.30 8.15 10.19
CA THR A 103 -3.89 8.35 8.80
C THR A 103 -2.55 7.68 8.51
N LEU A 104 -1.56 7.79 9.41
CA LEU A 104 -0.26 7.12 9.25
C LEU A 104 -0.40 5.61 9.17
N VAL A 105 -1.23 5.01 10.03
CA VAL A 105 -1.51 3.57 9.98
C VAL A 105 -2.14 3.18 8.64
N LEU A 106 -3.11 3.96 8.16
CA LEU A 106 -3.75 3.72 6.85
C LEU A 106 -2.77 3.86 5.69
N ILE A 107 -1.80 4.77 5.78
CA ILE A 107 -0.75 4.94 4.78
C ILE A 107 0.18 3.73 4.73
N CYS A 108 0.49 3.13 5.88
CA CYS A 108 1.34 1.94 5.95
C CYS A 108 0.61 0.67 5.49
N LEU A 109 -0.67 0.51 5.84
CA LEU A 109 -1.42 -0.71 5.53
C LEU A 109 -2.07 -0.71 4.14
N GLN A 110 -2.45 0.47 3.62
CA GLN A 110 -3.16 0.63 2.33
C GLN A 110 -4.28 -0.40 2.09
N PRO A 111 -5.23 -0.59 3.03
CA PRO A 111 -6.18 -1.71 3.00
C PRO A 111 -7.19 -1.65 1.85
N PHE A 112 -7.22 -0.54 1.10
CA PHE A 112 -8.16 -0.29 0.01
C PHE A 112 -7.53 -0.49 -1.37
N VAL A 113 -6.29 -0.94 -1.44
CA VAL A 113 -5.61 -1.22 -2.71
C VAL A 113 -5.38 -2.72 -2.83
N PHE A 114 -6.06 -3.30 -3.81
CA PHE A 114 -5.84 -4.69 -4.22
C PHE A 114 -5.03 -4.66 -5.51
N LEU A 115 -3.84 -5.25 -5.47
CA LEU A 115 -2.99 -5.39 -6.64
C LEU A 115 -3.00 -6.85 -7.08
N ALA A 116 -3.59 -7.10 -8.25
CA ALA A 116 -3.67 -8.41 -8.87
C ALA A 116 -2.58 -8.59 -9.95
N ILE A 117 -2.27 -9.85 -10.23
CA ILE A 117 -1.41 -10.26 -11.35
C ILE A 117 -2.33 -10.96 -12.36
N ASN A 118 -2.36 -10.50 -13.61
CA ASN A 118 -3.31 -10.97 -14.63
C ASN A 118 -4.79 -10.92 -14.21
N GLY A 119 -5.15 -10.05 -13.26
CA GLY A 119 -6.51 -9.95 -12.73
C GLY A 119 -6.88 -11.04 -11.72
N GLU A 120 -5.94 -11.91 -11.33
CA GLU A 120 -6.11 -12.90 -10.27
C GLU A 120 -5.47 -12.44 -8.96
N GLU A 121 -6.14 -12.73 -7.84
CA GLU A 121 -5.70 -12.38 -6.47
C GLU A 121 -4.76 -13.42 -5.84
N LYS A 122 -4.34 -14.44 -6.59
CA LYS A 122 -3.54 -15.57 -6.07
C LYS A 122 -2.10 -15.55 -6.60
N SER A 123 -1.24 -16.28 -5.88
CA SER A 123 0.15 -16.56 -6.24
C SER A 123 0.27 -16.94 -7.73
N PHE A 124 1.04 -16.17 -8.48
CA PHE A 124 1.20 -16.36 -9.92
C PHE A 124 2.50 -17.10 -10.22
N ASN A 125 2.40 -18.21 -10.96
CA ASN A 125 3.52 -19.06 -11.31
C ASN A 125 3.95 -18.82 -12.75
N VAL A 126 5.20 -18.38 -12.94
CA VAL A 126 5.79 -18.14 -14.25
C VAL A 126 6.64 -19.34 -14.63
N LYS A 127 6.21 -20.05 -15.67
CA LYS A 127 7.00 -21.11 -16.31
C LYS A 127 8.17 -20.49 -17.06
N VAL A 128 9.39 -20.91 -16.71
CA VAL A 128 10.62 -20.45 -17.36
C VAL A 128 11.23 -21.60 -18.13
N THR A 129 11.30 -21.44 -19.45
CA THR A 129 12.07 -22.33 -20.33
C THR A 129 13.35 -21.62 -20.76
N PRO A 130 14.54 -22.21 -20.56
CA PRO A 130 15.80 -21.58 -20.94
C PRO A 130 15.82 -21.16 -22.41
N ASN A 131 16.32 -19.96 -22.68
CA ASN A 131 16.42 -19.36 -24.03
C ASN A 131 15.09 -19.15 -24.76
N GLN A 132 13.95 -19.25 -24.05
CA GLN A 132 12.64 -18.90 -24.58
C GLN A 132 12.07 -17.67 -23.86
N PRO A 133 11.26 -16.85 -24.55
CA PRO A 133 10.56 -15.77 -23.89
C PRO A 133 9.55 -16.33 -22.89
N ILE A 134 9.47 -15.72 -21.71
CA ILE A 134 8.38 -16.04 -20.78
C ILE A 134 7.04 -15.58 -21.36
N GLU A 135 5.96 -16.24 -20.97
CA GLU A 135 4.63 -15.72 -21.22
C GLU A 135 4.48 -14.37 -20.49
N PRO A 136 4.18 -13.27 -21.21
CA PRO A 136 4.10 -11.96 -20.59
C PRO A 136 2.87 -11.92 -19.68
N PHE A 137 3.08 -11.44 -18.46
CA PHE A 137 2.00 -11.20 -17.51
C PHE A 137 1.90 -9.72 -17.17
N THR A 138 0.71 -9.33 -16.75
CA THR A 138 0.33 -7.97 -16.44
C THR A 138 0.23 -7.77 -14.94
N LEU A 139 0.77 -6.65 -14.46
CA LEU A 139 0.53 -6.14 -13.13
C LEU A 139 -0.57 -5.09 -13.20
N THR A 140 -1.41 -5.05 -12.16
CA THR A 140 -2.49 -4.07 -12.04
C THR A 140 -1.96 -2.63 -12.21
N SER A 141 -2.72 -1.82 -12.95
CA SER A 141 -2.42 -0.41 -13.18
C SER A 141 -2.33 0.38 -11.86
N PRO A 142 -1.49 1.42 -11.80
CA PRO A 142 -1.33 2.23 -10.60
C PRO A 142 -2.64 2.94 -10.21
N PRO A 143 -2.91 3.15 -8.92
CA PRO A 143 -4.05 3.94 -8.47
C PRO A 143 -4.03 5.37 -9.04
N TRP A 144 -5.20 5.99 -9.21
CA TRP A 144 -5.34 7.32 -9.86
C TRP A 144 -4.54 8.45 -9.19
N ASN A 145 -4.26 8.36 -7.89
CA ASN A 145 -3.48 9.32 -7.11
C ASN A 145 -2.02 8.86 -6.87
N CYS A 146 -1.56 7.82 -7.57
CA CYS A 146 -0.17 7.39 -7.57
C CYS A 146 0.63 8.22 -8.58
N PHE A 147 1.38 9.20 -8.09
CA PHE A 147 2.26 10.02 -8.93
C PHE A 147 3.62 9.34 -9.10
N ASN A 148 4.18 9.36 -10.31
CA ASN A 148 5.48 8.74 -10.64
C ASN A 148 5.61 7.29 -10.11
N PRO A 149 4.76 6.36 -10.59
CA PRO A 149 4.83 4.97 -10.17
C PRO A 149 6.17 4.34 -10.56
N GLU A 150 6.75 3.57 -9.65
CA GLU A 150 7.96 2.79 -9.86
C GLU A 150 7.73 1.37 -9.36
N ILE A 151 8.09 0.36 -10.14
CA ILE A 151 8.01 -1.04 -9.73
C ILE A 151 9.39 -1.49 -9.25
N ILE A 152 9.42 -2.02 -8.04
CA ILE A 152 10.63 -2.48 -7.38
C ILE A 152 10.41 -3.95 -7.02
N SER A 153 11.40 -4.80 -7.25
CA SER A 153 11.42 -6.16 -6.72
C SER A 153 12.24 -6.20 -5.42
N ASP A 154 11.88 -7.09 -4.51
CA ASP A 154 12.63 -7.34 -3.27
C ASP A 154 13.99 -7.98 -3.52
N ILE A 155 14.08 -8.84 -4.51
CA ILE A 155 15.30 -9.47 -5.02
C ILE A 155 15.53 -9.13 -6.49
N GLN A 156 16.76 -9.29 -6.96
CA GLN A 156 17.07 -9.07 -8.37
C GLN A 156 16.32 -10.08 -9.23
N LEU A 157 15.64 -9.59 -10.27
CA LEU A 157 14.92 -10.46 -11.20
C LEU A 157 15.89 -11.45 -11.87
N PRO A 158 15.42 -12.67 -12.19
CA PRO A 158 16.16 -13.60 -13.05
C PRO A 158 16.68 -12.91 -14.32
N GLN A 159 17.84 -13.34 -14.79
CA GLN A 159 18.60 -12.67 -15.85
C GLN A 159 17.73 -12.31 -17.07
N ASN A 160 17.88 -11.08 -17.57
CA ASN A 160 17.21 -10.54 -18.76
C ASN A 160 15.68 -10.44 -18.68
N LEU A 161 15.07 -10.59 -17.50
CA LEU A 161 13.71 -10.15 -17.25
C LEU A 161 13.67 -8.63 -17.00
N THR A 162 12.73 -7.97 -17.66
CA THR A 162 12.54 -6.52 -17.56
C THR A 162 11.08 -6.21 -17.26
N VAL A 163 10.87 -5.27 -16.34
CA VAL A 163 9.57 -4.67 -16.12
C VAL A 163 9.42 -3.52 -17.10
N VAL A 164 8.43 -3.61 -17.99
CA VAL A 164 8.11 -2.58 -18.96
C VAL A 164 6.85 -1.86 -18.50
N MET A 165 7.06 -0.67 -17.96
CA MET A 165 6.00 0.28 -17.66
C MET A 165 5.90 1.27 -18.83
N SER A 166 4.75 1.27 -19.50
CA SER A 166 4.46 2.32 -20.49
C SER A 166 4.20 3.64 -19.77
N LYS A 167 4.54 4.77 -20.40
CA LYS A 167 4.56 6.11 -19.77
C LYS A 167 3.16 6.68 -19.43
N GLY A 168 2.10 5.87 -19.47
CA GLY A 168 0.72 6.30 -19.18
C GLY A 168 0.22 5.83 -17.81
N LEU A 169 -0.55 6.66 -17.11
CA LEU A 169 -1.17 6.29 -15.81
C LEU A 169 -2.14 5.10 -15.92
N SER A 170 -2.67 4.83 -17.11
CA SER A 170 -3.72 3.82 -17.34
C SER A 170 -3.22 2.59 -18.11
N THR A 171 -1.93 2.52 -18.42
CA THR A 171 -1.39 1.43 -19.23
C THR A 171 -0.94 0.27 -18.36
N PRO A 172 -1.33 -0.98 -18.71
CA PRO A 172 -0.89 -2.16 -17.99
C PRO A 172 0.64 -2.25 -17.97
N ILE A 173 1.16 -2.68 -16.82
CA ILE A 173 2.57 -2.89 -16.59
C ILE A 173 2.87 -4.34 -16.97
N TYR A 174 3.86 -4.56 -17.82
CA TYR A 174 4.19 -5.90 -18.29
C TYR A 174 5.54 -6.34 -17.73
N VAL A 175 5.65 -7.60 -17.36
CA VAL A 175 6.95 -8.24 -17.14
C VAL A 175 7.23 -9.14 -18.33
N ARG A 176 8.37 -8.92 -19.00
CA ARG A 176 8.79 -9.70 -20.17
C ARG A 176 10.30 -9.84 -20.23
N GLY A 177 10.75 -10.89 -20.90
CA GLY A 177 12.17 -11.13 -21.13
C GLY A 177 12.44 -12.57 -21.51
N ILE A 178 13.73 -12.89 -21.68
CA ILE A 178 14.22 -14.21 -22.05
C ILE A 178 15.23 -14.64 -20.99
N VAL A 179 14.95 -15.70 -20.25
CA VAL A 179 15.89 -16.19 -19.25
C VAL A 179 16.92 -17.08 -19.94
N SER A 180 18.18 -16.70 -19.88
CA SER A 180 19.26 -17.32 -20.66
C SER A 180 19.67 -18.72 -20.19
N GLY A 181 19.28 -19.12 -18.98
CA GLY A 181 19.71 -20.37 -18.37
C GLY A 181 18.66 -20.96 -17.45
N ASP A 182 18.97 -22.15 -16.96
CA ASP A 182 18.15 -22.83 -15.96
C ASP A 182 18.23 -22.08 -14.62
N ILE A 183 17.09 -21.96 -13.93
CA ILE A 183 16.97 -21.20 -12.68
C ILE A 183 16.40 -22.06 -11.55
N PRO A 184 16.82 -21.85 -10.30
CA PRO A 184 16.11 -22.39 -9.15
C PRO A 184 14.75 -21.72 -9.00
N THR A 185 13.80 -22.42 -8.39
CA THR A 185 12.49 -21.88 -8.04
C THR A 185 12.67 -20.70 -7.11
N THR A 186 12.30 -19.53 -7.63
CA THR A 186 12.57 -18.24 -7.01
C THR A 186 11.26 -17.49 -6.81
N VAL A 187 10.98 -17.11 -5.57
CA VAL A 187 9.81 -16.28 -5.24
C VAL A 187 10.25 -14.82 -5.19
N VAL A 188 9.63 -13.98 -6.00
CA VAL A 188 9.90 -12.55 -6.09
C VAL A 188 8.67 -11.78 -5.62
N ASN A 189 8.87 -10.85 -4.69
CA ASN A 189 7.83 -9.93 -4.27
C ASN A 189 8.00 -8.61 -5.00
N PHE A 190 6.98 -8.22 -5.77
CA PHE A 190 6.94 -6.91 -6.39
C PHE A 190 6.28 -5.91 -5.43
N LYS A 191 6.78 -4.68 -5.44
CA LYS A 191 6.16 -3.53 -4.79
C LYS A 191 6.09 -2.36 -5.76
N MET A 192 4.96 -1.66 -5.73
CA MET A 192 4.79 -0.37 -6.38
C MET A 192 5.14 0.73 -5.40
N LYS A 193 6.02 1.64 -5.81
CA LYS A 193 6.34 2.86 -5.09
C LYS A 193 5.63 4.03 -5.77
N CYS A 194 4.82 4.75 -5.01
CA CYS A 194 4.07 5.92 -5.45
C CYS A 194 4.59 7.17 -4.73
N SER A 195 4.75 8.27 -5.46
CA SER A 195 5.15 9.60 -4.94
C SER A 195 6.44 9.59 -4.11
N GLY A 196 7.31 8.59 -4.31
CA GLY A 196 8.54 8.43 -3.55
C GLY A 196 8.39 7.94 -2.10
N LEU A 197 7.16 7.84 -1.57
CA LEU A 197 6.89 7.64 -0.14
C LEU A 197 6.03 6.41 0.17
N VAL A 198 5.02 6.14 -0.67
CA VAL A 198 4.03 5.11 -0.40
C VAL A 198 4.42 3.82 -1.13
N HIS A 199 4.47 2.72 -0.39
CA HIS A 199 4.75 1.40 -0.92
C HIS A 199 3.47 0.55 -0.89
N ILE A 200 3.15 -0.06 -2.02
CA ILE A 200 2.02 -0.96 -2.19
C ILE A 200 2.57 -2.31 -2.64
N HIS A 201 2.19 -3.38 -1.98
CA HIS A 201 2.72 -4.71 -2.25
C HIS A 201 1.81 -5.46 -3.23
N PHE A 202 2.41 -6.10 -4.22
CA PHE A 202 1.75 -7.15 -5.01
C PHE A 202 1.87 -8.47 -4.26
N ASP A 203 1.04 -9.44 -4.64
CA ASP A 203 1.27 -10.82 -4.23
C ASP A 203 2.57 -11.38 -4.86
N HIS A 204 3.03 -12.50 -4.33
CA HIS A 204 4.30 -13.11 -4.70
C HIS A 204 4.23 -13.82 -6.06
N ILE A 205 5.31 -13.68 -6.85
CA ILE A 205 5.46 -14.32 -8.15
C ILE A 205 6.53 -15.38 -8.05
N THR A 206 6.20 -16.62 -8.42
CA THR A 206 7.17 -17.71 -8.41
C THR A 206 7.66 -18.00 -9.82
N PHE A 207 8.94 -17.80 -10.05
CA PHE A 207 9.62 -18.21 -11.28
C PHE A 207 10.21 -19.60 -11.09
N LYS A 208 9.84 -20.55 -11.95
CA LYS A 208 10.34 -21.93 -11.88
C LYS A 208 10.67 -22.48 -13.27
N SER A 209 11.75 -23.25 -13.35
CA SER A 209 12.15 -23.97 -14.55
C SER A 209 12.16 -25.47 -14.27
N CYS A 210 11.23 -26.21 -14.87
CA CYS A 210 11.06 -27.65 -14.60
C CYS A 210 11.56 -28.52 -15.76
N SER A 211 11.25 -28.15 -17.01
CA SER A 211 11.58 -28.96 -18.20
C SER A 211 13.09 -29.13 -18.46
N SER A 212 13.93 -28.29 -17.86
CA SER A 212 15.40 -28.31 -17.96
C SER A 212 16.08 -29.28 -16.99
N LYS A 213 15.37 -29.83 -15.99
CA LYS A 213 15.98 -30.63 -14.91
C LYS A 213 16.20 -32.08 -15.36
N PRO A 214 17.45 -32.57 -15.39
CA PRO A 214 17.78 -33.87 -15.97
C PRO A 214 17.62 -35.06 -15.01
N THR A 215 17.46 -34.80 -13.71
CA THR A 215 17.39 -35.86 -12.67
C THR A 215 16.20 -35.64 -11.77
N GLU A 216 15.67 -36.74 -11.23
CA GLU A 216 14.60 -36.75 -10.24
C GLU A 216 14.91 -35.85 -9.04
N THR A 217 16.10 -35.98 -8.47
CA THR A 217 16.53 -35.16 -7.32
C THR A 217 16.58 -33.68 -7.66
N ALA A 218 17.04 -33.31 -8.86
CA ALA A 218 17.07 -31.91 -9.29
C ALA A 218 15.66 -31.37 -9.61
N CYS A 219 14.76 -32.23 -10.08
CA CYS A 219 13.37 -31.91 -10.35
C CYS A 219 12.58 -31.64 -9.06
N LEU A 220 12.62 -32.59 -8.13
CA LEU A 220 11.88 -32.53 -6.87
C LEU A 220 12.41 -31.41 -5.94
N SER A 221 13.73 -31.22 -5.89
CA SER A 221 14.33 -30.09 -5.15
C SER A 221 13.92 -28.73 -5.70
N ASN A 222 13.52 -28.66 -6.98
CA ASN A 222 13.00 -27.45 -7.61
C ASN A 222 11.48 -27.29 -7.49
N LYS A 223 10.81 -28.10 -6.67
CA LYS A 223 9.34 -28.11 -6.51
C LYS A 223 8.59 -28.35 -7.83
N CYS A 224 9.16 -29.19 -8.68
CA CYS A 224 8.56 -29.65 -9.93
C CYS A 224 8.06 -31.09 -9.77
N GLY A 225 7.23 -31.54 -10.71
CA GLY A 225 6.78 -32.93 -10.77
C GLY A 225 7.74 -33.78 -11.57
N TRP A 226 8.20 -34.90 -11.01
CA TRP A 226 9.02 -35.87 -11.73
C TRP A 226 8.14 -37.00 -12.26
N CYS A 227 8.33 -37.36 -13.54
CA CYS A 227 7.68 -38.53 -14.10
C CYS A 227 8.66 -39.69 -14.31
N GLY A 228 8.47 -40.75 -13.52
CA GLY A 228 9.34 -41.93 -13.54
C GLY A 228 9.26 -42.75 -14.84
N THR A 229 8.13 -42.72 -15.55
CA THR A 229 7.92 -43.49 -16.80
C THR A 229 8.66 -42.90 -17.99
N THR A 230 8.62 -41.58 -18.14
CA THR A 230 9.27 -40.82 -19.21
C THR A 230 10.68 -40.35 -18.84
N GLN A 231 11.04 -40.43 -17.55
CA GLN A 231 12.26 -39.83 -16.98
C GLN A 231 12.36 -38.33 -17.29
N THR A 232 11.23 -37.63 -17.23
CA THR A 232 11.15 -36.18 -17.51
C THR A 232 10.61 -35.40 -16.31
N CYS A 233 11.02 -34.14 -16.22
CA CYS A 233 10.56 -33.20 -15.20
C CYS A 233 9.54 -32.20 -15.78
N GLY A 234 8.47 -31.90 -15.05
CA GLY A 234 7.34 -31.10 -15.52
C GLY A 234 6.72 -30.20 -14.46
N TYR A 235 5.79 -29.33 -14.90
CA TYR A 235 5.00 -28.49 -14.01
C TYR A 235 3.76 -29.24 -13.50
N CYS A 236 3.41 -29.08 -12.22
CA CYS A 236 2.28 -29.78 -11.61
C CYS A 236 0.90 -29.16 -11.89
N GLU A 237 0.83 -27.89 -12.30
CA GLU A 237 -0.44 -27.12 -12.37
C GLU A 237 -1.30 -27.41 -13.61
N ASP A 238 -0.78 -28.18 -14.58
CA ASP A 238 -1.49 -28.56 -15.82
C ASP A 238 -1.66 -30.08 -15.96
N GLY A 239 -2.02 -30.78 -14.88
CA GLY A 239 -2.24 -32.23 -14.91
C GLY A 239 -0.99 -33.05 -15.28
N GLY A 240 0.19 -32.47 -15.01
CA GLY A 240 1.47 -32.97 -15.49
C GLY A 240 1.53 -32.87 -17.02
N GLU A 241 2.05 -31.76 -17.53
CA GLU A 241 2.25 -31.52 -18.98
C GLU A 241 2.99 -32.67 -19.70
N PHE A 242 3.66 -33.54 -18.94
CA PHE A 242 4.38 -34.71 -19.42
C PHE A 242 3.87 -36.05 -18.89
N CYS A 243 2.99 -36.08 -17.86
CA CYS A 243 2.42 -37.32 -17.31
C CYS A 243 1.05 -37.11 -16.66
N THR A 244 0.05 -37.81 -17.19
CA THR A 244 -1.28 -37.96 -16.58
C THR A 244 -1.14 -38.49 -15.14
N HIS A 245 -1.78 -37.79 -14.18
CA HIS A 245 -1.81 -37.92 -12.71
C HIS A 245 -1.33 -39.21 -11.97
N ASP A 246 -1.24 -40.38 -12.58
CA ASP A 246 -0.96 -41.67 -11.93
C ASP A 246 0.54 -42.04 -11.81
N GLY A 247 1.46 -41.17 -12.25
CA GLY A 247 2.91 -41.45 -12.21
C GLY A 247 3.83 -40.26 -11.94
N ALA A 248 3.26 -39.11 -11.54
CA ALA A 248 4.02 -37.90 -11.25
C ALA A 248 4.28 -37.78 -9.74
N GLU A 249 5.53 -37.98 -9.32
CA GLU A 249 5.96 -37.74 -7.94
C GLU A 249 6.22 -36.24 -7.71
N GLY A 250 5.94 -35.75 -6.50
CA GLY A 250 6.15 -34.35 -6.13
C GLY A 250 4.97 -33.41 -6.42
N CYS A 251 3.91 -33.87 -7.08
CA CYS A 251 2.69 -33.09 -7.35
C CYS A 251 1.55 -33.30 -6.32
N GLY A 252 1.87 -33.85 -5.12
CA GLY A 252 0.90 -34.08 -4.06
C GLY A 252 0.56 -32.81 -3.27
N SER A 253 -0.71 -32.38 -3.37
CA SER A 253 -1.40 -31.33 -2.59
C SER A 253 -0.58 -30.06 -2.31
N LEU A 254 -0.53 -29.17 -3.31
CA LEU A 254 -0.46 -27.72 -3.12
C LEU A 254 -1.89 -27.17 -2.97
#